data_AF-A0A3E0WUE3-F1
#
_entry.id   AF-A0A3E0WUE3-F1
#
_cell.length_a   1.000
_cell.length_b   1.000
_cell.length_c   1.000
_cell.angle_alpha   90.00
_cell.angle_beta   90.00
_cell.angle_gamma   90.00
#
_symmetry.space_group_name_H-M   'P 1'
#
loop_
_entity.id
_entity.type
_entity.pdbx_description
1 polymer ?
#
loop_
_entity_poly.entity_id
_entity_poly.type
_entity_poly.pdbx_seq_one_letter_code
_entity_poly.pdbx_strand_id
1 'polypeptide(L)'
;MPSTTVLMSLAANIISFSVGLLAYYLSSNLSSKDKRKNVEQIISYLINLILFIWVAKIILQLPLFLSDPIAVLAYPSDAQAFYLALLLLTIQMTYQGKKSGLQLQNLLINAIPVILVASFTYQFIDIVWQNNSLAWGNFILMLLLLLIYLLVKDRIQSAMLFLCLTVIWTIGKLILSYVLPFTTIFSYMIHPLFFVIIGLIHICIFLFKRKKVSS
;
A
#
# COMPACT_ATOMS: atom_id res chain seq x y z
N MET A 1 -14.38 -11.68 21.99
CA MET A 1 -14.69 -10.24 21.97
C MET A 1 -14.14 -9.65 20.67
N PRO A 2 -15.00 -9.38 19.66
CA PRO A 2 -14.57 -8.88 18.35
C PRO A 2 -13.90 -7.49 18.38
N SER A 3 -14.13 -6.71 19.45
CA SER A 3 -13.65 -5.33 19.57
C SER A 3 -12.14 -5.23 19.79
N THR A 4 -11.54 -6.14 20.57
CA THR A 4 -10.11 -6.06 20.91
C THR A 4 -9.21 -6.44 19.75
N THR A 5 -9.59 -7.44 18.96
CA THR A 5 -8.84 -7.86 17.76
C THR A 5 -8.89 -6.81 16.67
N VAL A 6 -10.04 -6.17 16.43
CA VAL A 6 -10.18 -5.05 15.48
C VAL A 6 -9.32 -3.86 15.92
N LEU A 7 -9.33 -3.53 17.22
CA LEU A 7 -8.51 -2.45 17.77
C LEU A 7 -7.01 -2.74 17.61
N MET A 8 -6.57 -3.97 17.87
CA MET A 8 -5.17 -4.38 17.69
C MET A 8 -4.73 -4.28 16.23
N SER A 9 -5.54 -4.75 15.28
CA SER A 9 -5.23 -4.64 13.85
C SER A 9 -5.16 -3.19 13.38
N LEU A 10 -6.06 -2.33 13.86
CA LEU A 10 -6.04 -0.91 13.57
C LEU A 10 -4.79 -0.24 14.15
N ALA A 11 -4.45 -0.53 15.40
CA ALA A 11 -3.25 -0.03 16.05
C ALA A 11 -1.98 -0.48 15.31
N ALA A 12 -1.90 -1.75 14.90
CA ALA A 12 -0.78 -2.26 14.11
C ALA A 12 -0.61 -1.50 12.80
N ASN A 13 -1.70 -1.20 12.08
CA ASN A 13 -1.67 -0.40 10.86
C ASN A 13 -1.20 1.04 11.13
N ILE A 14 -1.75 1.72 12.14
CA ILE A 14 -1.39 3.10 12.49
C ILE A 14 0.09 3.18 12.86
N ILE A 15 0.58 2.29 13.72
CA ILE A 15 1.99 2.23 14.13
C ILE A 15 2.88 2.00 12.91
N SER A 16 2.51 1.04 12.05
CA SER A 16 3.27 0.70 10.86
C SER A 16 3.41 1.89 9.90
N PHE A 17 2.31 2.57 9.57
CA PHE A 17 2.35 3.77 8.72
C PHE A 17 3.09 4.93 9.40
N SER A 18 2.97 5.10 10.71
CA SER A 18 3.71 6.12 11.46
C SER A 18 5.22 5.90 11.39
N VAL A 19 5.68 4.66 11.58
CA VAL A 19 7.08 4.27 11.44
C VAL A 19 7.56 4.47 9.99
N GLY A 20 6.74 4.11 8.99
CA GLY A 20 7.06 4.34 7.59
C GLY A 20 7.22 5.81 7.23
N LEU A 21 6.32 6.67 7.71
CA LEU A 21 6.39 8.13 7.52
C LEU A 21 7.62 8.73 8.20
N LEU A 22 7.92 8.30 9.43
CA LEU A 22 9.11 8.71 10.17
C LEU A 22 10.39 8.32 9.42
N ALA A 23 10.48 7.07 8.96
CA ALA A 23 11.62 6.57 8.20
C ALA A 23 11.83 7.36 6.90
N TYR A 24 10.76 7.71 6.17
CA TYR A 24 10.86 8.59 5.01
C TYR A 24 11.37 9.98 5.38
N TYR A 25 10.81 10.58 6.43
CA TYR A 25 11.18 11.93 6.87
C TYR A 25 12.67 12.02 7.23
N LEU A 26 13.19 10.99 7.92
CA LEU A 26 14.60 10.90 8.32
C LEU A 26 15.54 10.57 7.15
N SER A 27 15.15 9.66 6.25
CA SER A 27 16.04 9.15 5.20
C SER A 27 16.01 9.91 3.87
N SER A 28 15.03 10.78 3.67
CA SER A 28 14.90 11.59 2.46
C SER A 28 15.95 12.70 2.40
N ASN A 29 16.51 12.95 1.21
CA ASN A 29 17.47 14.04 0.97
C ASN A 29 16.80 15.36 0.54
N LEU A 30 15.47 15.44 0.57
CA LEU A 30 14.72 16.63 0.17
C LEU A 30 14.82 17.76 1.20
N SER A 31 14.48 18.99 0.78
CA SER A 31 14.34 20.12 1.72
C SER A 31 13.26 19.83 2.76
N SER A 32 13.36 20.40 3.97
CA SER A 32 12.34 20.20 5.02
C SER A 32 10.93 20.57 4.55
N LYS A 33 10.81 21.62 3.71
CA LYS A 33 9.54 22.06 3.12
C LYS A 33 8.95 21.00 2.18
N ASP A 34 9.77 20.42 1.31
CA ASP A 34 9.32 19.40 0.35
C ASP A 34 9.02 18.07 1.04
N LYS A 35 9.82 17.68 2.03
CA LYS A 35 9.54 16.52 2.89
C LYS A 35 8.17 16.63 3.53
N ARG A 36 7.89 17.77 4.16
CA ARG A 36 6.61 18.03 4.83
C ARG A 36 5.44 17.98 3.85
N LYS A 37 5.57 18.63 2.69
CA LYS A 37 4.55 18.60 1.63
C LYS A 37 4.25 17.17 1.16
N ASN A 38 5.29 16.35 0.96
CA ASN A 38 5.10 14.96 0.56
C ASN A 38 4.45 14.12 1.66
N VAL A 39 4.87 14.30 2.92
CA VAL A 39 4.25 13.63 4.08
C VAL A 39 2.77 13.99 4.19
N GLU A 40 2.42 15.28 4.11
CA GLU A 40 1.03 15.75 4.14
C GLU A 40 0.20 15.15 3.01
N GLN A 41 0.76 15.06 1.80
CA GLN A 41 0.10 14.39 0.68
C GLN A 41 -0.10 12.90 0.92
N ILE A 42 0.93 12.18 1.37
CA ILE A 42 0.82 10.75 1.65
C ILE A 42 -0.23 10.50 2.74
N ILE A 43 -0.22 11.27 3.82
CA ILE A 43 -1.24 11.20 4.89
C ILE A 43 -2.64 11.47 4.32
N SER A 44 -2.80 12.49 3.48
CA SER A 44 -4.08 12.80 2.84
C SER A 44 -4.61 11.63 2.00
N TYR A 45 -3.74 10.97 1.21
CA TYR A 45 -4.13 9.79 0.44
C TYR A 45 -4.39 8.56 1.32
N LEU A 46 -3.67 8.38 2.45
CA LEU A 46 -3.96 7.32 3.41
C LEU A 46 -5.31 7.51 4.09
N ILE A 47 -5.63 8.74 4.50
CA ILE A 47 -6.96 9.08 5.05
C ILE A 47 -8.04 8.83 3.99
N ASN A 48 -7.84 9.29 2.75
CA ASN A 48 -8.79 9.04 1.67
C ASN A 48 -8.97 7.54 1.40
N LEU A 49 -7.91 6.73 1.46
CA LEU A 49 -8.02 5.27 1.32
C LEU A 49 -8.91 4.68 2.42
N ILE A 50 -8.73 5.09 3.69
CA ILE A 50 -9.57 4.63 4.81
C ILE A 50 -11.04 5.03 4.58
N LEU A 51 -11.28 6.28 4.20
CA LEU A 51 -12.63 6.77 3.90
C LEU A 51 -13.27 6.01 2.73
N PHE A 52 -12.50 5.73 1.68
CA PHE A 52 -13.00 4.94 0.55
C PHE A 52 -13.24 3.48 0.91
N ILE A 53 -12.48 2.89 1.85
CA ILE A 53 -12.79 1.56 2.37
C ILE A 53 -14.14 1.57 3.08
N TRP A 54 -14.43 2.59 3.90
CA TRP A 54 -15.74 2.72 4.55
C TRP A 54 -16.87 2.89 3.54
N VAL A 55 -16.71 3.79 2.56
CA VAL A 55 -17.68 3.98 1.47
C VAL A 55 -17.89 2.67 0.70
N ALA A 56 -16.81 1.96 0.36
CA ALA A 56 -16.89 0.69 -0.36
C ALA A 56 -17.64 -0.39 0.44
N LYS A 57 -17.39 -0.50 1.75
CA LYS A 57 -18.15 -1.41 2.64
C LYS A 57 -19.64 -1.07 2.65
N ILE A 58 -19.99 0.21 2.76
CA ILE A 58 -21.39 0.66 2.74
C ILE A 58 -22.05 0.30 1.40
N ILE A 59 -21.38 0.54 0.28
CA ILE A 59 -21.91 0.22 -1.06
C ILE A 59 -22.11 -1.29 -1.23
N LEU A 60 -21.13 -2.10 -0.82
CA LEU A 60 -21.17 -3.56 -0.99
C LEU A 60 -22.15 -4.24 -0.03
N GLN A 61 -22.39 -3.67 1.14
CA GLN A 61 -23.24 -4.23 2.19
C GLN A 61 -24.42 -3.31 2.52
N LEU A 62 -25.00 -2.65 1.51
CA LEU A 62 -26.04 -1.64 1.69
C LEU A 62 -27.25 -2.13 2.52
N PRO A 63 -27.79 -3.36 2.33
CA PRO A 63 -28.89 -3.85 3.16
C PRO A 63 -28.52 -3.99 4.63
N LEU A 64 -27.30 -4.46 4.91
CA LEU A 64 -26.80 -4.58 6.29
C LEU A 64 -26.59 -3.21 6.91
N PHE A 65 -26.09 -2.23 6.15
CA PHE A 65 -25.89 -0.86 6.63
C PHE A 65 -27.19 -0.20 7.05
N LEU A 66 -28.28 -0.40 6.30
CA LEU A 66 -29.59 0.15 6.65
C LEU A 66 -30.19 -0.47 7.92
N SER A 67 -29.79 -1.70 8.24
CA SER A 67 -30.31 -2.44 9.39
C SER A 67 -29.45 -2.26 10.64
N ASP A 68 -28.12 -2.30 10.49
CA ASP A 68 -27.12 -2.10 11.53
C ASP A 68 -25.87 -1.41 10.94
N PRO A 69 -25.82 -0.06 10.95
CA PRO A 69 -24.70 0.71 10.41
C PRO A 69 -23.37 0.40 11.10
N ILE A 70 -23.39 0.12 12.40
CA ILE A 70 -22.19 -0.11 13.21
C ILE A 70 -21.57 -1.46 12.82
N ALA A 71 -22.39 -2.48 12.55
CA ALA A 71 -21.92 -3.78 12.10
C ALA A 71 -21.10 -3.69 10.80
N VAL A 72 -21.52 -2.88 9.83
CA VAL A 72 -20.79 -2.71 8.55
C VAL A 72 -19.42 -2.06 8.75
N LEU A 73 -19.34 -1.06 9.64
CA LEU A 73 -18.08 -0.37 9.93
C LEU A 73 -17.13 -1.26 10.76
N ALA A 74 -17.68 -2.05 11.68
CA ALA A 74 -16.95 -3.00 12.52
C ALA A 74 -16.55 -4.29 11.78
N TYR A 75 -17.13 -4.57 10.60
CA TYR A 75 -16.85 -5.78 9.84
C TYR A 75 -15.36 -5.83 9.45
N PRO A 76 -14.61 -6.89 9.81
CA PRO A 76 -13.18 -6.94 9.58
C PRO A 76 -12.82 -7.01 8.09
N SER A 77 -11.55 -6.74 7.80
CA SER A 77 -10.86 -6.66 6.50
C SER A 77 -11.53 -7.37 5.32
N ASP A 78 -12.33 -6.63 4.56
CA ASP A 78 -13.00 -7.08 3.34
C ASP A 78 -12.15 -6.75 2.10
N ALA A 79 -11.71 -7.79 1.38
CA ALA A 79 -10.90 -7.67 0.18
C ALA A 79 -11.61 -6.89 -0.94
N GLN A 80 -12.92 -7.08 -1.10
CA GLN A 80 -13.70 -6.41 -2.14
C GLN A 80 -13.79 -4.91 -1.84
N ALA A 81 -14.01 -4.56 -0.57
CA ALA A 81 -14.01 -3.16 -0.14
C ALA A 81 -12.63 -2.52 -0.35
N PHE A 82 -11.55 -3.25 -0.08
CA PHE A 82 -10.19 -2.79 -0.37
C PHE A 82 -9.94 -2.55 -1.87
N TYR A 83 -10.38 -3.46 -2.75
CA TYR A 83 -10.22 -3.30 -4.20
C TYR A 83 -10.98 -2.07 -4.72
N LEU A 84 -12.23 -1.91 -4.30
CA LEU A 84 -13.05 -0.78 -4.71
C LEU A 84 -12.46 0.53 -4.19
N ALA A 85 -11.99 0.54 -2.94
CA ALA A 85 -11.34 1.71 -2.36
C ALA A 85 -10.06 2.11 -3.10
N LEU A 86 -9.23 1.14 -3.47
CA LEU A 86 -8.02 1.39 -4.25
C LEU A 86 -8.34 1.92 -5.66
N LEU A 87 -9.42 1.42 -6.28
CA LEU A 87 -9.91 1.92 -7.56
C LEU A 87 -10.37 3.38 -7.45
N LEU A 88 -11.17 3.71 -6.43
CA LEU A 88 -11.61 5.08 -6.16
C LEU A 88 -10.44 6.03 -5.88
N LEU A 89 -9.45 5.57 -5.09
CA LEU A 89 -8.22 6.31 -4.84
C LEU A 89 -7.45 6.57 -6.14
N THR A 90 -7.31 5.56 -7.00
CA THR A 90 -6.64 5.70 -8.29
C THR A 90 -7.33 6.70 -9.21
N ILE A 91 -8.67 6.70 -9.24
CA ILE A 91 -9.47 7.68 -9.97
C ILE A 91 -9.24 9.08 -9.41
N GLN A 92 -9.30 9.26 -8.09
CA GLN A 92 -9.07 10.54 -7.41
C GLN A 92 -7.66 11.09 -7.72
N MET A 93 -6.64 10.25 -7.59
CA MET A 93 -5.24 10.58 -7.88
C MET A 93 -5.06 11.01 -9.34
N THR A 94 -5.68 10.29 -10.28
CA THR A 94 -5.60 10.60 -11.71
C THR A 94 -6.31 11.92 -12.03
N TYR A 95 -7.48 12.15 -11.45
CA TYR A 95 -8.24 13.40 -11.62
C TYR A 95 -7.48 14.60 -11.05
N GLN A 96 -6.96 14.50 -9.82
CA GLN A 96 -6.16 15.55 -9.21
C GLN A 96 -4.86 15.79 -9.97
N GLY A 97 -4.19 14.73 -10.44
CA GLY A 97 -2.97 14.82 -11.25
C GLY A 97 -3.17 15.64 -12.53
N LYS A 98 -4.31 15.46 -13.22
CA LYS A 98 -4.66 16.26 -14.40
C LYS A 98 -4.98 17.72 -14.06
N LYS A 99 -5.67 17.96 -12.94
CA LYS A 99 -6.15 19.30 -12.55
C LYS A 99 -5.05 20.20 -11.95
N SER A 100 -4.14 19.63 -11.17
CA SER A 100 -3.18 20.39 -10.33
C SER A 100 -1.74 20.36 -10.84
N GLY A 101 -1.47 19.68 -11.96
CA GLY A 101 -0.11 19.43 -12.43
C GLY A 101 0.70 18.51 -11.50
N LEU A 102 0.05 17.87 -10.52
CA LEU A 102 0.68 16.89 -9.65
C LEU A 102 1.25 15.75 -10.48
N GLN A 103 2.57 15.60 -10.42
CA GLN A 103 3.25 14.46 -11.01
C GLN A 103 2.97 13.23 -10.15
N LEU A 104 1.87 12.52 -10.46
CA LEU A 104 1.46 11.27 -9.82
C LEU A 104 2.64 10.30 -9.60
N GLN A 105 3.54 10.25 -10.58
CA GLN A 105 4.76 9.46 -10.52
C GLN A 105 5.68 9.86 -9.35
N ASN A 106 5.89 11.15 -9.10
CA ASN A 106 6.74 11.60 -8.00
C ASN A 106 6.13 11.25 -6.65
N LEU A 107 4.80 11.37 -6.52
CA LEU A 107 4.10 10.96 -5.32
C LEU A 107 4.29 9.45 -5.06
N LEU A 108 4.06 8.62 -6.08
CA LEU A 108 4.25 7.16 -5.96
C LEU A 108 5.70 6.81 -5.59
N ILE A 109 6.68 7.44 -6.23
CA ILE A 109 8.12 7.24 -5.91
C ILE A 109 8.43 7.61 -4.46
N ASN A 110 7.93 8.76 -3.99
CA ASN A 110 8.14 9.20 -2.61
C ASN A 110 7.38 8.35 -1.58
N ALA A 111 6.27 7.72 -1.99
CA ALA A 111 5.50 6.82 -1.14
C ALA A 111 6.13 5.43 -0.99
N ILE A 112 7.01 4.99 -1.91
CA ILE A 112 7.70 3.68 -1.83
C ILE A 112 8.33 3.42 -0.46
N PRO A 113 9.26 4.26 0.04
CA PRO A 113 9.91 4.00 1.33
C PRO A 113 8.90 3.93 2.48
N VAL A 114 7.85 4.76 2.46
CA VAL A 114 6.78 4.72 3.46
C VAL A 114 6.06 3.38 3.42
N ILE A 115 5.62 2.94 2.24
CA ILE A 115 4.87 1.68 2.07
C ILE A 115 5.73 0.47 2.39
N LEU A 116 7.00 0.45 1.98
CA LEU A 116 7.92 -0.66 2.27
C LEU A 116 8.19 -0.80 3.76
N VAL A 117 8.56 0.30 4.42
CA VAL A 117 8.82 0.29 5.87
C VAL A 117 7.54 -0.03 6.64
N ALA A 118 6.41 0.57 6.28
CA ALA A 118 5.13 0.24 6.91
C ALA A 118 4.76 -1.23 6.72
N SER A 119 4.94 -1.79 5.52
CA SER A 119 4.64 -3.20 5.25
C SER A 119 5.57 -4.11 6.05
N PHE A 120 6.86 -3.79 6.13
CA PHE A 120 7.82 -4.52 6.94
C PHE A 120 7.45 -4.49 8.43
N THR A 121 7.20 -3.30 8.99
CA THR A 121 6.80 -3.11 10.39
C THR A 121 5.50 -3.83 10.70
N TYR A 122 4.52 -3.79 9.79
CA TYR A 122 3.26 -4.50 9.96
C TYR A 122 3.49 -6.01 10.09
N GLN A 123 4.28 -6.61 9.19
CA GLN A 123 4.54 -8.05 9.24
C GLN A 123 5.36 -8.42 10.49
N PHE A 124 6.28 -7.55 10.91
CA PHE A 124 7.01 -7.74 12.17
C PHE A 124 6.05 -7.76 13.38
N ILE A 125 5.13 -6.79 13.44
CA ILE A 125 4.08 -6.74 14.48
C ILE A 125 3.20 -8.00 14.43
N ASP A 126 2.81 -8.46 13.24
CA ASP A 126 1.97 -9.65 13.06
C ASP A 126 2.66 -10.93 13.60
N ILE A 127 3.97 -11.04 13.37
CA ILE A 127 4.77 -12.15 13.91
C ILE A 127 4.91 -12.04 15.43
N VAL A 128 5.30 -10.87 15.95
CA VAL A 128 5.70 -10.70 17.35
C VAL A 128 4.51 -10.56 18.30
N TRP A 129 3.47 -9.83 17.92
CA TRP A 129 2.29 -9.60 18.77
C TRP A 129 1.19 -10.63 18.56
N GLN A 130 0.96 -11.08 17.30
CA GLN A 130 -0.15 -11.98 16.98
C GLN A 130 0.30 -13.44 16.87
N ASN A 131 1.60 -13.74 17.00
CA ASN A 131 2.18 -15.07 16.84
C ASN A 131 1.79 -15.73 15.50
N ASN A 132 1.62 -14.92 14.45
CA ASN A 132 1.21 -15.41 13.13
C ASN A 132 2.41 -15.98 12.36
N SER A 133 2.60 -17.31 12.40
CA SER A 133 3.69 -17.98 11.69
C SER A 133 3.57 -17.89 10.16
N LEU A 134 2.38 -17.64 9.61
CA LEU A 134 2.19 -17.49 8.16
C LEU A 134 2.69 -16.15 7.63
N ALA A 135 2.95 -15.18 8.51
CA ALA A 135 3.47 -13.86 8.13
C ALA A 135 4.97 -13.88 7.74
N TRP A 136 5.73 -14.92 8.10
CA TRP A 136 7.17 -15.01 7.83
C TRP A 136 7.53 -14.86 6.35
N GLY A 137 6.77 -15.47 5.44
CA GLY A 137 7.01 -15.35 4.00
C GLY A 137 6.89 -13.90 3.52
N ASN A 138 5.85 -13.19 3.98
CA ASN A 138 5.66 -11.78 3.65
C ASN A 138 6.72 -10.90 4.31
N PHE A 139 7.09 -11.19 5.56
CA PHE A 139 8.15 -10.48 6.28
C PHE A 139 9.49 -10.55 5.55
N ILE A 140 9.92 -11.76 5.14
CA ILE A 140 11.18 -11.97 4.39
C ILE A 140 11.15 -11.21 3.05
N LEU A 141 10.02 -11.28 2.32
CA LEU A 141 9.87 -10.53 1.07
C LEU A 141 10.00 -9.02 1.29
N MET A 142 9.33 -8.46 2.32
CA MET A 142 9.42 -7.03 2.62
C MET A 142 10.83 -6.63 3.07
N LEU A 143 11.50 -7.47 3.87
CA LEU A 143 12.89 -7.25 4.28
C LEU A 143 13.83 -7.21 3.07
N LEU A 144 13.70 -8.16 2.14
CA LEU A 144 14.49 -8.22 0.91
C LEU A 144 14.27 -6.96 0.06
N LEU A 145 13.01 -6.55 -0.14
CA LEU A 145 12.69 -5.33 -0.89
C LEU A 145 13.25 -4.07 -0.22
N LEU A 146 13.19 -3.99 1.10
CA LEU A 146 13.75 -2.88 1.87
C LEU A 146 15.28 -2.81 1.72
N LEU A 147 15.97 -3.96 1.78
CA LEU A 147 17.42 -4.03 1.56
C LEU A 147 17.78 -3.60 0.14
N ILE A 148 17.07 -4.10 -0.88
CA ILE A 148 17.28 -3.67 -2.27
C ILE A 148 17.06 -2.16 -2.40
N TYR A 149 15.99 -1.62 -1.82
CA TYR A 149 15.74 -0.18 -1.83
C TYR A 149 16.91 0.60 -1.22
N LEU A 150 17.37 0.23 -0.03
CA LEU A 150 18.46 0.94 0.66
C LEU A 150 19.79 0.88 -0.10
N LEU A 151 20.11 -0.26 -0.72
CA LEU A 151 21.37 -0.45 -1.45
C LEU A 151 21.40 0.25 -2.81
N VAL A 152 20.23 0.45 -3.42
CA VAL A 152 20.12 0.84 -4.84
C VAL A 152 19.51 2.24 -5.02
N LYS A 153 18.85 2.82 -4.01
CA LYS A 153 18.13 4.11 -4.12
C LYS A 153 18.94 5.27 -4.68
N ASP A 154 20.25 5.32 -4.38
CA ASP A 154 21.15 6.39 -4.81
C ASP A 154 21.98 6.01 -6.05
N ARG A 155 21.78 4.81 -6.60
CA ARG A 155 22.57 4.26 -7.72
C ARG A 155 21.84 4.23 -9.06
N ILE A 156 20.51 4.23 -9.06
CA ILE A 156 19.70 4.16 -10.29
C ILE A 156 18.60 5.24 -10.30
N GLN A 157 18.07 5.52 -11.49
CA GLN A 157 16.95 6.46 -11.64
C GLN A 157 15.72 5.99 -10.85
N SER A 158 15.06 6.91 -10.13
CA SER A 158 13.94 6.58 -9.24
C SER A 158 12.78 5.87 -9.93
N ALA A 159 12.53 6.16 -11.22
CA ALA A 159 11.51 5.47 -12.01
C ALA A 159 11.87 4.00 -12.28
N MET A 160 13.14 3.71 -12.52
CA MET A 160 13.63 2.34 -12.70
C MET A 160 13.60 1.57 -11.38
N LEU A 161 13.99 2.22 -10.28
CA LEU A 161 13.88 1.63 -8.93
C LEU A 161 12.45 1.24 -8.59
N PHE A 162 11.49 2.14 -8.86
CA PHE A 162 10.06 1.87 -8.65
C PHE A 162 9.59 0.64 -9.44
N LEU A 163 9.97 0.55 -10.72
CA LEU A 163 9.62 -0.59 -11.55
C LEU A 163 10.24 -1.89 -11.01
N CYS A 164 11.54 -1.89 -10.70
CA CYS A 164 12.23 -3.05 -10.15
C CYS A 164 11.58 -3.54 -8.86
N LEU A 165 11.32 -2.65 -7.91
CA LEU A 165 10.67 -3.00 -6.64
C LEU A 165 9.25 -3.55 -6.87
N THR A 166 8.48 -2.95 -7.79
CA THR A 166 7.13 -3.41 -8.09
C THR A 166 7.12 -4.79 -8.75
N VAL A 167 8.06 -5.06 -9.67
CA VAL A 167 8.20 -6.36 -10.32
C VAL A 167 8.62 -7.43 -9.31
N ILE A 168 9.65 -7.15 -8.50
CA ILE A 168 10.11 -8.09 -7.45
C ILE A 168 9.00 -8.35 -6.44
N TRP A 169 8.27 -7.31 -6.03
CA TRP A 169 7.12 -7.44 -5.14
C TRP A 169 6.01 -8.29 -5.74
N THR A 170 5.67 -8.08 -7.01
CA THR A 170 4.63 -8.84 -7.71
C THR A 170 5.02 -10.32 -7.82
N ILE A 171 6.24 -10.61 -8.29
CA ILE A 171 6.75 -11.98 -8.41
C ILE A 171 6.79 -12.64 -7.02
N GLY A 172 7.33 -11.95 -6.02
CA GLY A 172 7.39 -12.46 -4.65
C GLY A 172 6.01 -12.77 -4.07
N LYS A 173 5.02 -11.89 -4.27
CA LYS A 173 3.64 -12.12 -3.83
C LYS A 173 2.98 -13.29 -4.55
N LEU A 174 3.24 -13.47 -5.84
CA LEU A 174 2.73 -14.63 -6.60
C LEU A 174 3.36 -15.94 -6.14
N ILE A 175 4.67 -15.96 -5.86
CA ILE A 175 5.34 -17.14 -5.28
C ILE A 175 4.73 -17.46 -3.90
N LEU A 176 4.59 -16.45 -3.04
CA LEU A 176 3.97 -16.64 -1.72
C LEU A 176 2.53 -17.13 -1.83
N SER A 177 1.79 -16.67 -2.83
CA SER A 177 0.42 -17.14 -3.09
C SER A 177 0.33 -18.59 -3.54
N TYR A 178 1.40 -19.14 -4.11
CA TYR A 178 1.44 -20.54 -4.48
C TYR A 178 1.83 -21.44 -3.29
N VAL A 179 2.67 -20.91 -2.38
CA VAL A 179 3.20 -21.66 -1.22
C VAL A 179 2.29 -21.57 0.01
N LEU A 180 1.64 -20.42 0.22
CA LEU A 180 0.80 -20.15 1.39
C LEU A 180 -0.70 -20.26 1.05
N PRO A 181 -1.55 -20.68 2.01
CA PRO A 181 -2.99 -20.82 1.77
C PRO A 181 -3.70 -19.49 1.48
N PHE A 182 -3.14 -18.38 1.97
CA PHE A 182 -3.63 -17.04 1.72
C PHE A 182 -2.48 -16.04 1.78
N THR A 183 -2.63 -14.93 1.07
CA THR A 183 -1.69 -13.80 1.12
C THR A 183 -2.40 -12.55 1.59
N THR A 184 -1.67 -11.69 2.29
CA THR A 184 -2.26 -10.49 2.89
C THR A 184 -1.54 -9.20 2.49
N ILE A 185 -2.28 -8.10 2.58
CA ILE A 185 -1.78 -6.72 2.56
C ILE A 185 -2.41 -6.00 3.76
N PHE A 186 -1.63 -5.59 4.77
CA PHE A 186 -2.12 -4.83 5.94
C PHE A 186 -3.44 -5.37 6.55
N SER A 187 -3.51 -6.68 6.80
CA SER A 187 -4.67 -7.48 7.28
C SER A 187 -5.73 -7.91 6.24
N TYR A 188 -5.73 -7.35 5.03
CA TYR A 188 -6.67 -7.76 3.98
C TYR A 188 -6.17 -9.04 3.31
N MET A 189 -7.01 -10.06 3.21
CA MET A 189 -6.73 -11.26 2.43
C MET A 189 -6.92 -10.95 0.95
N ILE A 190 -5.88 -11.12 0.14
CA ILE A 190 -5.85 -10.65 -1.24
C ILE A 190 -5.83 -11.84 -2.19
N HIS A 191 -6.66 -11.75 -3.23
CA HIS A 191 -6.74 -12.75 -4.28
C HIS A 191 -5.51 -12.64 -5.20
N PRO A 192 -4.92 -13.74 -5.67
CA PRO A 192 -3.63 -13.69 -6.36
C PRO A 192 -3.67 -12.89 -7.67
N LEU A 193 -4.81 -12.92 -8.37
CA LEU A 193 -5.04 -12.11 -9.59
C LEU A 193 -4.89 -10.61 -9.36
N PHE A 194 -5.12 -10.12 -8.14
CA PHE A 194 -4.89 -8.71 -7.81
C PHE A 194 -3.44 -8.31 -8.06
N PHE A 195 -2.46 -9.14 -7.66
CA PHE A 195 -1.05 -8.86 -7.89
C PHE A 195 -0.70 -8.85 -9.38
N VAL A 196 -1.29 -9.77 -10.16
CA VAL A 196 -1.11 -9.81 -11.62
C VAL A 196 -1.59 -8.51 -12.26
N ILE A 197 -2.81 -8.08 -11.92
CA ILE A 197 -3.42 -6.85 -12.46
C ILE A 197 -2.56 -5.63 -12.10
N ILE A 198 -2.18 -5.50 -10.82
CA ILE A 198 -1.35 -4.39 -10.36
C ILE A 198 0.02 -4.39 -11.06
N GLY A 199 0.66 -5.56 -11.19
CA GLY A 199 1.93 -5.69 -11.92
C GLY A 199 1.82 -5.24 -13.38
N LEU A 200 0.78 -5.71 -14.10
CA LEU A 200 0.52 -5.32 -15.48
C LEU A 200 0.28 -3.82 -15.63
N ILE A 201 -0.50 -3.20 -14.74
CA ILE A 201 -0.75 -1.75 -14.76
C ILE A 201 0.57 -0.97 -14.66
N HIS A 202 1.44 -1.34 -13.72
CA HIS A 202 2.72 -0.65 -13.53
C HIS A 202 3.67 -0.81 -14.73
N ILE A 203 3.75 -2.01 -15.29
CA ILE A 203 4.55 -2.27 -16.50
C ILE A 203 4.02 -1.47 -17.68
N CYS A 204 2.70 -1.46 -17.91
CA CYS A 204 2.07 -0.69 -18.98
C CYS A 204 2.37 0.80 -18.85
N ILE A 205 2.17 1.40 -17.66
CA ILE A 205 2.47 2.82 -17.41
C ILE A 205 3.92 3.15 -17.76
N PHE A 206 4.86 2.29 -17.38
CA PHE A 206 6.27 2.48 -17.67
C PHE A 206 6.58 2.44 -19.18
N LEU A 207 6.04 1.44 -19.89
CA LEU A 207 6.25 1.27 -21.33
C LEU A 207 5.66 2.43 -22.15
N PHE A 208 4.46 2.92 -21.81
CA PHE A 208 3.84 4.04 -22.50
C PHE A 208 4.60 5.36 -22.30
N LYS A 209 5.16 5.60 -21.10
CA LYS A 209 5.99 6.78 -20.86
C LYS A 209 7.31 6.75 -21.63
N ARG A 210 7.93 5.58 -21.77
CA ARG A 210 9.18 5.45 -22.56
C ARG A 210 8.98 5.79 -24.03
N LYS A 211 7.85 5.39 -24.62
CA LYS A 211 7.52 5.72 -26.02
C LYS A 211 7.32 7.22 -26.27
N LYS A 212 6.79 7.96 -25.29
CA LYS A 212 6.52 9.40 -25.40
C LYS A 212 7.76 10.29 -25.26
N VAL A 213 8.88 9.76 -24.78
CA VAL A 213 10.18 10.48 -24.68
C VAL A 213 11.06 10.20 -25.91
N SER A 214 10.73 9.19 -26.70
CA SER A 214 11.47 8.78 -27.91
C SER A 214 10.81 9.25 -29.22
N SER A 215 9.74 10.04 -29.14
CA SER A 215 9.03 10.66 -30.27
C SER A 215 8.97 12.16 -30.05
#